data_AF-A0A8U0A3H0-F1
#
_entry.id   AF-A0A8U0A3H0-F1
#
_cell.length_a   1.000
_cell.length_b   1.000
_cell.length_c   1.000
_cell.angle_alpha   90.00
_cell.angle_beta   90.00
_cell.angle_gamma   90.00
#
_symmetry.space_group_name_H-M   'P 1'
#
loop_
_entity.id
_entity.type
_entity.pdbx_description
1 polymer ?
#
loop_
_entity_poly.entity_id
_entity_poly.type
_entity_poly.pdbx_seq_one_letter_code
_entity_poly.pdbx_strand_id
1 'polypeptide(L)'
;MNDDRPLTPLETDRGQLVLVAAVFIAVSFVPITVAYLQLGYSADVKASSDTPVESLESTVQRLEHVIYTETNGTTAWSHRNHTVTELHTRLEPHASAIETEHITHSVRIEYNESAASEWALTNCPNGSARQFGPCTADRGVVVQERIGEAHLLAVAFDMTLKNDRERIEATMIIGPTDRPIKHRSANVTPTPRRSAPHTREVPRQTEQTETIPGEK
;
A
#
# COMPACT_ATOMS: atom_id res chain seq x y z
N MET A 1 0.92 -3.74 -77.91
CA MET A 1 2.01 -2.78 -77.67
C MET A 1 2.64 -3.19 -76.35
N ASN A 2 3.68 -4.01 -76.42
CA ASN A 2 4.38 -4.53 -75.24
C ASN A 2 5.38 -3.48 -74.75
N ASP A 3 5.32 -3.14 -73.48
CA ASP A 3 6.39 -2.41 -72.81
C ASP A 3 6.57 -3.01 -71.40
N ASP A 4 7.05 -4.26 -71.37
CA ASP A 4 7.60 -4.86 -70.15
C ASP A 4 9.11 -4.60 -70.16
N ARG A 5 9.52 -3.49 -69.53
CA ARG A 5 10.91 -3.33 -69.11
C ARG A 5 11.11 -4.08 -67.79
N PRO A 6 12.02 -5.07 -67.71
CA PRO A 6 12.38 -5.67 -66.45
C PRO A 6 13.17 -4.65 -65.61
N LEU A 7 12.59 -4.20 -64.50
CA LEU A 7 13.29 -3.49 -63.45
C LEU A 7 14.39 -4.42 -62.90
N THR A 8 15.63 -3.93 -62.88
CA THR A 8 16.81 -4.72 -62.48
C THR A 8 16.76 -5.11 -60.99
N PRO A 9 17.35 -6.26 -60.58
CA PRO A 9 17.24 -6.81 -59.22
C PRO A 9 17.86 -5.95 -58.10
N LEU A 10 18.63 -4.92 -58.45
CA LEU A 10 19.31 -4.03 -57.50
C LEU A 10 18.37 -3.01 -56.84
N GLU A 11 17.22 -2.71 -57.43
CA GLU A 11 16.24 -1.80 -56.80
C GLU A 11 15.40 -2.52 -55.75
N THR A 12 15.04 -3.78 -56.00
CA THR A 12 14.33 -4.63 -55.03
C THR A 12 15.17 -4.86 -53.77
N ASP A 13 16.48 -5.10 -53.92
CA ASP A 13 17.40 -5.38 -52.81
C ASP A 13 17.60 -4.17 -51.88
N ARG A 14 17.82 -2.98 -52.46
CA ARG A 14 17.98 -1.74 -51.68
C ARG A 14 16.67 -1.27 -51.06
N GLY A 15 15.56 -1.37 -51.79
CA GLY A 15 14.23 -1.03 -51.26
C GLY A 15 13.81 -1.94 -50.10
N GLN A 16 14.12 -3.23 -50.20
CA GLN A 16 13.83 -4.22 -49.16
C GLN A 16 14.70 -4.01 -47.92
N LEU A 17 15.99 -3.70 -48.08
CA LEU A 17 16.87 -3.36 -46.95
C LEU A 17 16.39 -2.12 -46.18
N VAL A 18 15.92 -1.09 -46.89
CA VAL A 18 15.36 0.12 -46.27
C VAL A 18 14.10 -0.21 -45.47
N LEU A 19 13.22 -1.06 -46.00
CA LEU A 19 11.97 -1.44 -45.34
C LEU A 19 12.24 -2.25 -44.06
N VAL A 20 13.20 -3.20 -44.12
CA VAL A 20 13.63 -3.97 -42.95
C VAL A 20 14.28 -3.08 -41.89
N ALA A 21 15.14 -2.14 -42.29
CA ALA A 21 15.77 -1.20 -41.36
C ALA A 21 14.75 -0.28 -40.68
N ALA A 22 13.76 0.23 -41.43
CA ALA A 22 12.70 1.07 -40.89
C ALA A 22 11.83 0.33 -39.86
N VAL A 23 11.46 -0.92 -40.15
CA VAL A 23 10.72 -1.77 -39.19
C VAL A 23 11.56 -2.02 -37.95
N PHE A 24 12.85 -2.30 -38.09
CA PHE A 24 13.74 -2.51 -36.94
C PHE A 24 13.85 -1.28 -36.05
N ILE A 25 13.99 -0.08 -36.64
CA ILE A 25 14.00 1.19 -35.91
C ILE A 25 12.65 1.38 -35.18
N ALA A 26 11.52 1.18 -35.86
CA ALA A 26 10.21 1.31 -35.23
C ALA A 26 10.03 0.35 -34.04
N VAL A 27 10.45 -0.90 -34.20
CA VAL A 27 10.42 -1.91 -33.12
C VAL A 27 11.36 -1.53 -31.97
N SER A 28 12.52 -0.94 -32.26
CA SER A 28 13.46 -0.49 -31.21
C SER A 28 12.94 0.68 -30.37
N PHE A 29 11.96 1.45 -30.87
CA PHE A 29 11.32 2.52 -30.11
C PHE A 29 10.23 2.03 -29.14
N VAL A 30 9.69 0.82 -29.34
CA VAL A 30 8.66 0.22 -28.47
C VAL A 30 9.06 0.25 -26.99
N PRO A 31 10.25 -0.22 -26.56
CA PRO A 31 10.62 -0.18 -25.14
C PRO A 31 10.71 1.25 -24.57
N ILE A 32 11.11 2.24 -25.37
CA ILE A 32 11.14 3.65 -24.95
C ILE A 32 9.71 4.17 -24.75
N THR A 33 8.80 3.86 -25.67
CA THR A 33 7.39 4.21 -25.55
C THR A 33 6.72 3.52 -24.36
N VAL A 34 7.03 2.23 -24.12
CA VAL A 34 6.54 1.50 -22.93
C VAL A 34 7.07 2.13 -21.64
N ALA A 35 8.35 2.51 -21.59
CA ALA A 35 8.91 3.24 -20.46
C ALA A 35 8.25 4.62 -20.28
N TYR A 36 7.97 5.34 -21.36
CA TYR A 36 7.24 6.62 -21.31
C TYR A 36 5.80 6.46 -20.84
N LEU A 37 5.13 5.36 -21.22
CA LEU A 37 3.80 5.02 -20.70
C LEU A 37 3.87 4.66 -19.22
N GLN A 38 4.90 3.96 -18.75
CA GLN A 38 5.10 3.71 -17.32
C GLN A 38 5.32 5.01 -16.54
N LEU A 39 5.99 6.01 -17.12
CA LEU A 39 6.17 7.34 -16.52
C LEU A 39 4.94 8.25 -16.67
N GLY A 40 4.08 7.99 -17.65
CA GLY A 40 2.90 8.80 -17.99
C GLY A 40 1.56 8.24 -17.50
N TYR A 41 1.49 6.98 -17.06
CA TYR A 41 0.27 6.39 -16.46
C TYR A 41 -0.06 6.98 -15.08
N SER A 42 0.77 7.89 -14.58
CA SER A 42 0.57 8.63 -13.32
C SER A 42 -0.18 9.96 -13.49
N ALA A 43 -0.74 10.25 -14.68
CA ALA A 43 -1.34 11.54 -14.98
C ALA A 43 -2.75 11.45 -15.60
N ASP A 44 -3.71 10.89 -14.87
CA ASP A 44 -5.07 11.44 -14.86
C ASP A 44 -5.38 11.94 -13.45
N VAL A 45 -4.84 13.12 -13.15
CA VAL A 45 -5.02 13.82 -11.88
C VAL A 45 -6.33 14.61 -11.97
N LYS A 46 -7.43 13.91 -11.71
CA LYS A 46 -8.66 14.50 -11.18
C LYS A 46 -9.09 13.67 -9.98
N ALA A 47 -8.80 14.23 -8.80
CA ALA A 47 -8.82 13.64 -7.46
C ALA A 47 -7.68 12.64 -7.21
N SER A 48 -6.80 13.00 -6.27
CA SER A 48 -5.84 12.08 -5.64
C SER A 48 -6.61 10.96 -4.95
N SER A 49 -6.92 9.89 -5.69
CA SER A 49 -7.31 8.62 -5.12
C SER A 49 -6.09 7.71 -5.19
N ASP A 50 -5.15 7.90 -4.28
CA ASP A 50 -4.15 6.87 -4.00
C ASP A 50 -4.91 5.55 -3.86
N THR A 51 -4.47 4.53 -4.58
CA THR A 51 -5.04 3.21 -4.35
C THR A 51 -4.72 2.84 -2.89
N PRO A 52 -5.61 2.17 -2.15
CA PRO A 52 -5.34 1.83 -0.75
C PRO A 52 -4.03 1.04 -0.56
N VAL A 53 -3.53 0.37 -1.60
CA VAL A 53 -2.24 -0.32 -1.59
C VAL A 53 -1.06 0.66 -1.63
N GLU A 54 -1.08 1.68 -2.49
CA GLU A 54 -0.02 2.71 -2.55
C GLU A 54 0.01 3.53 -1.26
N SER A 55 -1.16 3.86 -0.71
CA SER A 55 -1.27 4.49 0.61
C SER A 55 -0.60 3.65 1.70
N LEU A 56 -0.88 2.34 1.74
CA LEU A 56 -0.28 1.43 2.72
C LEU A 56 1.26 1.41 2.60
N GLU A 57 1.80 1.37 1.38
CA GLU A 57 3.27 1.41 1.19
C GLU A 57 3.87 2.73 1.69
N SER A 58 3.23 3.85 1.43
CA SER A 58 3.68 5.16 1.92
C SER A 58 3.62 5.26 3.45
N THR A 59 2.57 4.72 4.07
CA THR A 59 2.42 4.64 5.53
C THR A 59 3.52 3.80 6.15
N VAL A 60 3.82 2.62 5.57
CA VAL A 60 4.87 1.72 6.04
C VAL A 60 6.25 2.39 5.97
N GLN A 61 6.58 3.01 4.84
CA GLN A 61 7.87 3.72 4.69
C GLN A 61 8.04 4.83 5.72
N ARG A 62 6.96 5.53 6.06
CA ARG A 62 7.00 6.57 7.09
C ARG A 62 7.18 5.99 8.48
N LEU A 63 6.48 4.90 8.83
CA LEU A 63 6.65 4.23 10.11
C LEU A 63 8.05 3.64 10.26
N GLU A 64 8.61 3.06 9.20
CA GLU A 64 10.01 2.62 9.15
C GLU A 64 10.96 3.77 9.48
N HIS A 65 10.77 4.93 8.85
CA HIS A 65 11.59 6.10 9.09
C HIS A 65 11.51 6.56 10.56
N VAL A 66 10.30 6.64 11.11
CA VAL A 66 10.09 7.03 12.52
C VAL A 66 10.73 6.01 13.47
N ILE A 67 10.52 4.72 13.24
CA ILE A 67 11.15 3.67 14.08
C ILE A 67 12.66 3.82 14.02
N TYR A 68 13.25 4.00 12.84
CA TYR A 68 14.69 4.20 12.70
C TYR A 68 15.20 5.42 13.48
N THR A 69 14.51 6.57 13.41
CA THR A 69 14.94 7.79 14.12
C THR A 69 14.77 7.67 15.64
N GLU A 70 13.73 6.97 16.09
CA GLU A 70 13.39 6.82 17.50
C GLU A 70 14.12 5.65 18.20
N THR A 71 14.86 4.79 17.49
CA THR A 71 15.50 3.61 18.13
C THR A 71 16.85 3.91 18.82
N ASN A 72 17.25 5.18 18.98
CA ASN A 72 18.59 5.53 19.49
C ASN A 72 18.78 5.44 21.01
N GLY A 73 17.78 4.99 21.78
CA GLY A 73 17.87 4.85 23.24
C GLY A 73 17.84 3.39 23.68
N THR A 74 18.92 2.91 24.28
CA THR A 74 18.96 1.62 24.97
C THR A 74 18.79 1.80 26.47
N THR A 75 18.23 0.80 27.14
CA THR A 75 18.09 0.77 28.60
C THR A 75 18.62 -0.56 29.11
N ALA A 76 19.04 -0.65 30.37
CA ALA A 76 19.41 -1.93 30.97
C ALA A 76 18.29 -2.98 30.78
N TRP A 77 18.64 -4.22 30.46
CA TRP A 77 17.70 -5.31 30.15
C TRP A 77 16.68 -5.59 31.27
N SER A 78 17.10 -5.39 32.52
CA SER A 78 16.20 -5.45 33.68
C SER A 78 15.03 -4.47 33.58
N HIS A 79 15.21 -3.35 32.88
CA HIS A 79 14.21 -2.32 32.62
C HIS A 79 13.63 -2.38 31.19
N ARG A 80 13.73 -3.48 30.47
CA ARG A 80 13.23 -3.61 29.07
C ARG A 80 11.78 -3.14 28.85
N ASN A 81 10.89 -3.30 29.85
CA ASN A 81 9.51 -2.81 29.77
C ASN A 81 9.45 -1.27 29.70
N HIS A 82 10.41 -0.58 30.35
CA HIS A 82 10.57 0.86 30.19
C HIS A 82 10.92 1.22 28.75
N THR A 83 11.86 0.50 28.11
CA THR A 83 12.20 0.70 26.69
C THR A 83 10.98 0.55 25.78
N VAL A 84 10.15 -0.47 26.01
CA VAL A 84 8.89 -0.66 25.26
C VAL A 84 7.92 0.49 25.50
N THR A 85 7.73 0.91 26.75
CA THR A 85 6.83 2.02 27.10
C THR A 85 7.30 3.35 26.50
N GLU A 86 8.60 3.60 26.51
CA GLU A 86 9.20 4.78 25.92
C GLU A 86 9.05 4.80 24.40
N LEU A 87 9.20 3.63 23.75
CA LEU A 87 8.96 3.49 22.31
C LEU A 87 7.50 3.77 21.96
N HIS A 88 6.54 3.22 22.70
CA HIS A 88 5.11 3.54 22.55
C HIS A 88 4.87 5.05 22.68
N THR A 89 5.41 5.66 23.74
CA THR A 89 5.27 7.11 23.99
C THR A 89 5.82 7.96 22.86
N ARG A 90 6.91 7.52 22.23
CA ARG A 90 7.55 8.23 21.12
C ARG A 90 6.87 7.99 19.78
N LEU A 91 6.35 6.80 19.52
CA LEU A 91 5.67 6.45 18.28
C LEU A 91 4.23 6.95 18.20
N GLU A 92 3.53 7.06 19.33
CA GLU A 92 2.11 7.44 19.39
C GLU A 92 1.77 8.74 18.63
N PRO A 93 2.53 9.86 18.79
CA PRO A 93 2.25 11.09 18.05
C PRO A 93 2.42 10.92 16.54
N HIS A 94 3.37 10.08 16.11
CA HIS A 94 3.62 9.83 14.69
C HIS A 94 2.54 8.94 14.08
N ALA A 95 2.11 7.89 14.78
CA ALA A 95 0.99 7.06 14.36
C ALA A 95 -0.29 7.92 14.25
N SER A 96 -0.58 8.72 15.26
CA SER A 96 -1.73 9.65 15.25
C SER A 96 -1.67 10.66 14.11
N ALA A 97 -0.50 11.21 13.78
CA ALA A 97 -0.33 12.11 12.64
C ALA A 97 -0.66 11.39 11.32
N ILE A 98 -0.16 10.17 11.13
CA ILE A 98 -0.46 9.37 9.93
C ILE A 98 -1.96 9.08 9.82
N GLU A 99 -2.62 8.67 10.91
CA GLU A 99 -4.05 8.37 10.91
C GLU A 99 -4.92 9.58 10.54
N THR A 100 -4.45 10.80 10.83
CA THR A 100 -5.22 12.04 10.64
C THR A 100 -4.91 12.79 9.34
N GLU A 101 -3.83 12.45 8.64
CA GLU A 101 -3.38 13.15 7.42
C GLU A 101 -4.24 12.88 6.17
N HIS A 102 -4.99 11.77 6.15
CA HIS A 102 -5.64 11.31 4.93
C HIS A 102 -7.10 11.77 4.82
N ILE A 103 -7.41 12.50 3.73
CA ILE A 103 -8.75 13.05 3.47
C ILE A 103 -9.64 12.03 2.73
N THR A 104 -9.04 11.22 1.85
CA THR A 104 -9.77 10.31 0.94
C THR A 104 -9.98 8.91 1.54
N HIS A 105 -9.24 8.55 2.58
CA HIS A 105 -9.29 7.24 3.23
C HIS A 105 -8.93 7.38 4.72
N SER A 106 -9.47 6.51 5.57
CA SER A 106 -9.05 6.42 6.98
C SER A 106 -7.97 5.36 7.12
N VAL A 107 -6.88 5.71 7.79
CA VAL A 107 -5.83 4.79 8.24
C VAL A 107 -6.02 4.56 9.73
N ARG A 108 -5.87 3.31 10.18
CA ARG A 108 -5.78 2.96 11.60
C ARG A 108 -4.60 2.02 11.81
N ILE A 109 -3.78 2.30 12.81
CA ILE A 109 -2.54 1.60 13.14
C ILE A 109 -2.66 1.13 14.59
N GLU A 110 -2.60 -0.17 14.81
CA GLU A 110 -2.69 -0.76 16.15
C GLU A 110 -1.51 -1.71 16.38
N TYR A 111 -0.95 -1.74 17.58
CA TYR A 111 0.11 -2.70 17.91
C TYR A 111 -0.44 -4.13 17.96
N ASN A 112 0.27 -5.09 17.37
CA ASN A 112 -0.13 -6.49 17.36
C ASN A 112 0.81 -7.36 18.22
N GLU A 113 0.40 -7.62 19.47
CA GLU A 113 1.16 -8.44 20.41
C GLU A 113 1.32 -9.90 19.95
N SER A 114 0.30 -10.45 19.30
CA SER A 114 0.33 -11.84 18.82
C SER A 114 1.34 -12.03 17.68
N ALA A 115 1.34 -11.11 16.71
CA ALA A 115 2.29 -11.14 15.59
C ALA A 115 3.72 -10.86 16.06
N ALA A 116 3.93 -9.96 17.03
CA ALA A 116 5.23 -9.75 17.65
C ALA A 116 5.74 -11.03 18.35
N SER A 117 4.86 -11.72 19.07
CA SER A 117 5.20 -12.97 19.76
C SER A 117 5.55 -14.09 18.78
N GLU A 118 4.77 -14.26 17.72
CA GLU A 118 5.02 -15.22 16.65
C GLU A 118 6.33 -14.93 15.90
N TRP A 119 6.57 -13.66 15.59
CA TRP A 119 7.82 -13.23 14.99
C TRP A 119 9.01 -13.51 15.89
N ALA A 120 8.91 -13.22 17.20
CA ALA A 120 9.97 -13.49 18.17
C ALA A 120 10.28 -15.00 18.26
N LEU A 121 9.26 -15.87 18.28
CA LEU A 121 9.46 -17.32 18.31
C LEU A 121 10.24 -17.84 17.09
N THR A 122 10.04 -17.20 15.94
CA THR A 122 10.64 -17.62 14.66
C THR A 122 12.03 -17.03 14.44
N ASN A 123 12.23 -15.78 14.86
CA ASN A 123 13.43 -15.00 14.49
C ASN A 123 14.43 -14.83 15.64
N CYS A 124 14.04 -15.15 16.88
CA CYS A 124 14.95 -15.04 18.01
C CYS A 124 15.77 -16.33 18.23
N PRO A 125 17.10 -16.20 18.39
CA PRO A 125 17.97 -17.33 18.72
C PRO A 125 17.57 -17.96 20.07
N ASN A 126 17.43 -19.29 20.08
CA ASN A 126 17.07 -20.08 21.25
C ASN A 126 18.21 -21.00 21.69
N GLY A 127 18.10 -21.56 22.90
CA GLY A 127 19.06 -22.54 23.43
C GLY A 127 20.29 -21.93 24.13
N SER A 128 21.20 -22.80 24.58
CA SER A 128 22.38 -22.43 25.37
C SER A 128 23.54 -21.86 24.54
N ALA A 129 23.56 -22.13 23.23
CA ALA A 129 24.59 -21.66 22.31
C ALA A 129 24.25 -20.30 21.64
N ARG A 130 23.26 -19.58 22.15
CA ARG A 130 22.86 -18.28 21.59
C ARG A 130 23.95 -17.23 21.81
N GLN A 131 24.21 -16.44 20.76
CA GLN A 131 25.21 -15.35 20.79
C GLN A 131 24.70 -14.10 21.52
N PHE A 132 23.37 -13.96 21.62
CA PHE A 132 22.71 -12.85 22.29
C PHE A 132 21.89 -13.36 23.47
N GLY A 133 21.51 -12.45 24.36
CA GLY A 133 20.66 -12.81 25.49
C GLY A 133 19.22 -13.13 25.07
N PRO A 134 18.33 -13.38 26.04
CA PRO A 134 16.91 -13.60 25.81
C PRO A 134 16.27 -12.53 24.92
N CYS A 135 15.26 -12.98 24.17
CA CYS A 135 14.37 -12.15 23.37
C CYS A 135 12.97 -12.20 23.99
N THR A 136 12.28 -11.06 23.99
CA THR A 136 10.91 -10.98 24.50
C THR A 136 10.06 -10.12 23.56
N ALA A 137 8.83 -10.56 23.32
CA ALA A 137 7.77 -9.70 22.82
C ALA A 137 7.00 -9.12 24.01
N ASP A 138 6.65 -7.83 23.94
CA ASP A 138 5.83 -7.11 24.93
C ASP A 138 5.02 -6.04 24.17
N ARG A 139 3.68 -6.07 24.27
CA ARG A 139 2.76 -5.07 23.66
C ARG A 139 3.08 -4.74 22.19
N GLY A 140 3.32 -5.76 21.38
CA GLY A 140 3.61 -5.61 19.94
C GLY A 140 5.05 -5.20 19.62
N VAL A 141 5.94 -5.11 20.61
CA VAL A 141 7.36 -4.74 20.43
C VAL A 141 8.24 -5.93 20.79
N VAL A 142 9.23 -6.24 19.97
CA VAL A 142 10.21 -7.31 20.21
C VAL A 142 11.55 -6.70 20.54
N VAL A 143 12.05 -7.02 21.74
CA VAL A 143 13.37 -6.59 22.22
C VAL A 143 14.26 -7.78 22.56
N GLN A 144 15.56 -7.60 22.42
CA GLN A 144 16.57 -8.60 22.75
C GLN A 144 17.65 -8.03 23.65
N GLU A 145 18.09 -8.82 24.61
CA GLU A 145 19.23 -8.49 25.44
C GLU A 145 20.54 -8.57 24.64
N ARG A 146 21.28 -7.46 24.59
CA ARG A 146 22.66 -7.43 24.11
C ARG A 146 23.50 -6.61 25.07
N ILE A 147 24.60 -7.18 25.56
CA ILE A 147 25.53 -6.50 26.47
C ILE A 147 24.82 -5.90 27.70
N GLY A 148 23.79 -6.61 28.21
CA GLY A 148 23.00 -6.17 29.36
C GLY A 148 22.00 -5.06 29.07
N GLU A 149 21.79 -4.69 27.80
CA GLU A 149 20.84 -3.66 27.36
C GLU A 149 19.71 -4.27 26.51
N ALA A 150 18.54 -3.62 26.53
CA ALA A 150 17.40 -3.94 25.69
C ALA A 150 17.54 -3.25 24.33
N HIS A 151 17.67 -4.05 23.27
CA HIS A 151 17.70 -3.57 21.89
C HIS A 151 16.40 -3.91 21.17
N LEU A 152 15.84 -2.93 20.45
CA LEU A 152 14.70 -3.16 19.57
C LEU A 152 15.10 -4.05 18.38
N LEU A 153 14.33 -5.10 18.13
CA LEU A 153 14.45 -5.93 16.94
C LEU A 153 13.32 -5.69 15.94
N ALA A 154 12.09 -5.54 16.44
CA ALA A 154 10.92 -5.38 15.59
C ALA A 154 9.75 -4.75 16.36
N VAL A 155 8.83 -4.15 15.62
CA VAL A 155 7.51 -3.71 16.07
C VAL A 155 6.47 -4.27 15.12
N ALA A 156 5.43 -4.88 15.67
CA ALA A 156 4.33 -5.47 14.93
C ALA A 156 3.11 -4.55 14.99
N PHE A 157 2.51 -4.28 13.83
CA PHE A 157 1.30 -3.49 13.71
C PHE A 157 0.25 -4.21 12.87
N ASP A 158 -1.01 -4.01 13.23
CA ASP A 158 -2.15 -4.18 12.33
C ASP A 158 -2.53 -2.83 11.76
N MET A 159 -2.64 -2.78 10.44
CA MET A 159 -3.04 -1.59 9.70
C MET A 159 -4.36 -1.86 9.01
N THR A 160 -5.33 -0.98 9.26
CA THR A 160 -6.59 -0.96 8.52
C THR A 160 -6.66 0.30 7.68
N LEU A 161 -6.68 0.14 6.37
CA LEU A 161 -7.02 1.19 5.43
C LEU A 161 -8.45 1.02 4.96
N LYS A 162 -9.22 2.10 4.98
CA LYS A 162 -10.61 2.07 4.54
C LYS A 162 -10.93 3.31 3.72
N ASN A 163 -11.54 3.12 2.57
CA ASN A 163 -12.18 4.17 1.78
C ASN A 163 -13.65 3.82 1.53
N ASP A 164 -14.33 4.57 0.67
CA ASP A 164 -15.76 4.36 0.36
C ASP A 164 -16.07 3.04 -0.35
N ARG A 165 -15.05 2.37 -0.92
CA ARG A 165 -15.22 1.21 -1.81
C ARG A 165 -14.53 -0.05 -1.30
N GLU A 166 -13.49 0.10 -0.49
CA GLU A 166 -12.54 -0.95 -0.15
C GLU A 166 -12.05 -0.80 1.29
N ARG A 167 -11.77 -1.96 1.90
CA ARG A 167 -11.11 -2.10 3.19
C ARG A 167 -9.94 -3.06 3.01
N ILE A 168 -8.76 -2.61 3.40
CA ILE A 168 -7.53 -3.41 3.41
C ILE A 168 -7.10 -3.56 4.85
N GLU A 169 -6.81 -4.79 5.24
CA GLU A 169 -6.20 -5.14 6.52
C GLU A 169 -4.86 -5.81 6.25
N ALA A 170 -3.83 -5.38 6.96
CA ALA A 170 -2.49 -5.92 6.83
C ALA A 170 -1.80 -5.95 8.20
N THR A 171 -1.13 -7.06 8.49
CA THR A 171 -0.19 -7.15 9.62
C THR A 171 1.22 -6.92 9.10
N MET A 172 1.93 -5.98 9.71
CA MET A 172 3.27 -5.56 9.31
C MET A 172 4.23 -5.76 10.48
N ILE A 173 5.42 -6.30 10.20
CA ILE A 173 6.54 -6.33 11.15
C ILE A 173 7.60 -5.37 10.63
N ILE A 174 7.97 -4.38 11.44
CA ILE A 174 8.91 -3.33 11.07
C ILE A 174 10.08 -3.36 12.05
N GLY A 175 11.30 -3.53 11.55
CA GLY A 175 12.52 -3.54 12.36
C GLY A 175 13.49 -2.42 11.97
N PRO A 176 14.32 -1.93 12.91
CA PRO A 176 15.30 -0.87 12.65
C PRO A 176 16.42 -1.28 11.67
N THR A 177 16.57 -2.57 11.38
CA THR A 177 17.61 -3.10 10.47
C THR A 177 17.03 -3.82 9.25
N ASP A 178 15.71 -3.83 9.08
CA ASP A 178 15.08 -4.62 8.03
C ASP A 178 15.02 -3.81 6.72
N ARG A 179 15.48 -4.44 5.62
CA ARG A 179 14.84 -4.21 4.32
C ARG A 179 13.50 -4.92 4.40
N PRO A 180 12.37 -4.29 4.03
CA PRO A 180 11.04 -4.79 4.36
C PRO A 180 10.82 -6.24 3.91
N ILE A 181 10.67 -7.17 4.87
CA ILE A 181 10.12 -8.50 4.62
C ILE A 181 8.60 -8.33 4.49
N LYS A 182 8.10 -8.20 3.24
CA LYS A 182 6.66 -8.19 2.96
C LYS A 182 6.05 -9.57 3.27
N HIS A 183 5.63 -9.80 4.52
CA HIS A 183 4.68 -10.87 4.83
C HIS A 183 3.26 -10.41 4.45
N ARG A 184 2.88 -10.65 3.20
CA ARG A 184 1.51 -10.44 2.74
C ARG A 184 0.62 -11.56 3.27
N SER A 185 -0.02 -11.36 4.42
CA SER A 185 -1.24 -12.10 4.76
C SER A 185 -2.44 -11.23 4.42
N ALA A 186 -2.80 -11.18 3.14
CA ALA A 186 -3.96 -10.43 2.68
C ALA A 186 -5.18 -11.35 2.73
N ASN A 187 -5.86 -11.44 3.89
CA ASN A 187 -7.24 -11.90 3.91
C ASN A 187 -8.13 -10.77 3.40
N VAL A 188 -8.17 -10.60 2.08
CA VAL A 188 -9.13 -9.69 1.42
C VAL A 188 -10.52 -10.28 1.65
N THR A 189 -11.23 -9.76 2.63
CA THR A 189 -12.66 -10.04 2.79
C THR A 189 -13.42 -9.05 1.91
N PRO A 190 -14.01 -9.49 0.77
CA PRO A 190 -14.79 -8.59 -0.05
C PRO A 190 -16.02 -8.11 0.74
N THR A 191 -16.12 -6.80 0.94
CA THR A 191 -17.31 -6.17 1.53
C THR A 191 -18.54 -6.54 0.70
N PRO A 192 -19.64 -7.02 1.32
CA PRO A 192 -20.87 -7.31 0.57
C PRO A 192 -21.38 -6.01 -0.08
N ARG A 193 -21.57 -6.05 -1.40
CA ARG A 193 -22.17 -4.95 -2.19
C ARG A 193 -23.46 -4.51 -1.52
N ARG A 194 -23.48 -3.27 -1.02
CA ARG A 194 -24.71 -2.62 -0.58
C ARG A 194 -25.59 -2.42 -1.82
N SER A 195 -26.69 -3.14 -1.90
CA SER A 195 -27.73 -2.95 -2.91
C SER A 195 -28.14 -1.47 -2.92
N ALA A 196 -28.21 -0.89 -4.12
CA ALA A 196 -28.59 0.50 -4.37
C ALA A 196 -29.96 0.84 -3.74
N PRO A 197 -30.21 2.11 -3.38
CA PRO A 197 -31.47 2.51 -2.77
C PRO A 197 -32.62 2.42 -3.78
N HIS A 198 -33.73 1.79 -3.38
CA HIS A 198 -35.00 1.87 -4.08
C HIS A 198 -35.41 3.33 -4.24
N THR A 199 -35.51 3.79 -5.49
CA THR A 199 -36.15 5.04 -5.86
C THR A 199 -37.58 5.02 -5.32
N ARG A 200 -37.89 5.91 -4.37
CA ARG A 200 -39.25 6.10 -3.86
C ARG A 200 -39.99 6.97 -4.88
N GLU A 201 -40.93 6.37 -5.60
CA GLU A 201 -41.86 7.07 -6.49
C GLU A 201 -42.61 8.17 -5.73
N VAL A 202 -42.62 9.37 -6.31
CA VAL A 202 -43.44 10.50 -5.87
C VAL A 202 -44.85 10.30 -6.44
N PRO A 203 -45.92 10.28 -5.63
CA PRO A 203 -47.27 10.17 -6.17
C PRO A 203 -47.71 11.49 -6.80
N ARG A 204 -48.09 11.36 -8.08
CA ARG A 204 -48.75 12.30 -8.97
C ARG A 204 -50.06 12.81 -8.33
N GLN A 205 -50.18 14.11 -8.08
CA GLN A 205 -51.48 14.72 -7.77
C GLN A 205 -52.34 14.70 -9.03
N THR A 206 -53.43 13.93 -8.99
CA THR A 206 -54.51 13.98 -9.97
C THR A 206 -55.36 15.22 -9.74
N GLU A 207 -55.37 16.08 -10.75
CA GLU A 207 -56.47 16.95 -11.18
C GLU A 207 -57.85 16.45 -10.73
N GLN A 208 -58.60 17.31 -10.04
CA GLN A 208 -60.06 17.27 -9.99
C GLN A 208 -60.55 18.64 -10.46
N THR A 209 -61.03 18.65 -11.69
CA THR A 209 -61.74 19.77 -12.32
C THR A 209 -63.25 19.53 -12.22
N GLU A 210 -63.99 20.63 -12.11
CA GLU A 210 -65.44 20.78 -12.38
C GLU A 210 -66.42 20.35 -11.27
N THR A 211 -67.51 21.06 -10.96
CA THR A 211 -68.38 21.91 -11.79
C THR A 211 -69.20 22.90 -10.94
N ILE A 212 -69.55 24.04 -11.55
CA ILE A 212 -70.53 25.05 -11.12
C ILE A 212 -71.98 24.55 -11.29
N PRO A 213 -72.93 24.97 -10.43
CA PRO A 213 -74.12 25.70 -10.92
C PRO A 213 -74.37 26.94 -10.02
N GLY A 214 -74.85 28.10 -10.47
CA GLY A 214 -75.92 28.35 -11.44
C GLY A 214 -77.19 28.82 -10.73
N GLU A 215 -77.21 30.11 -10.34
CA GLU A 215 -78.34 31.06 -10.34
C GLU A 215 -79.65 30.78 -9.54
N LYS A 216 -79.93 31.65 -8.55
CA LYS A 216 -81.12 32.53 -8.52
C LYS A 216 -81.01 33.64 -7.48
#